data_AF-A0A7R8WK72-F1
#
_entry.id   AF-A0A7R8WK72-F1
#
_cell.length_a   1.000
_cell.length_b   1.000
_cell.length_c   1.000
_cell.angle_alpha   90.00
_cell.angle_beta   90.00
_cell.angle_gamma   90.00
#
_symmetry.space_group_name_H-M   'P 1'
#
loop_
_entity.id
_entity.type
_entity.pdbx_description
1 polymer ?
#
loop_
_entity_poly.entity_id
_entity_poly.type
_entity_poly.pdbx_seq_one_letter_code
_entity_poly.pdbx_strand_id
1 'polypeptide(L)'
;MHMGYSLYMVEAIKKNHFINHFIKSFPLQLNWSGDDSASCYIRYYDARSKVLHKAARIANWNFLTNITEENAEKKNKKFNGTDYKNLEYYWTAFRNETGRKLKTLYQEFVVLLKEIAVAHGKNDMGQIWRDWYGDENFREEISRLWKEVKPFYEQLHAYVRHKLHNFYKDVPEAKDFKADGLIPAHLLGDLYSQVWHRKFDLLKLADVETVDVTKALKQSGPHVIAVFCPPVSITGFHEAIGDLISLSVNTPTHLKSLGLYNTSEEGSNETANDLNFLLRTALKKVAFMPYSYIMDKYRWSLFEGEILPEELNAAWWKLRQEEQGIKAPNLRTEEDFDIGSKWHIVSNFGYVRYFVANVLQFSFHKHFCKIAGQYDEENPDAKPLHLCDISAGSYPTAVGEDFRKLLSLGASVPDDKQLEMFTGSSKMTMEAVLEYFRPLRIEIERYNKENNVPVGWKSEL
;
A
#
# COMPACT_ATOMS: atom_id res chain seq x y z
N MET A 1 -13.73 -13.91 5.17
CA MET A 1 -13.14 -13.39 3.91
C MET A 1 -12.44 -14.43 3.02
N HIS A 2 -11.89 -15.55 3.52
CA HIS A 2 -11.31 -16.59 2.64
C HIS A 2 -12.32 -17.44 1.85
N MET A 3 -13.61 -17.40 2.19
CA MET A 3 -14.62 -18.29 1.59
C MET A 3 -14.97 -17.94 0.13
N GLY A 4 -14.91 -16.67 -0.27
CA GLY A 4 -15.31 -16.25 -1.62
C GLY A 4 -14.45 -16.90 -2.72
N TYR A 5 -13.13 -16.74 -2.66
CA TYR A 5 -12.19 -17.28 -3.66
C TYR A 5 -12.23 -18.80 -3.79
N SER A 6 -12.36 -19.52 -2.66
CA SER A 6 -12.47 -20.97 -2.67
C SER A 6 -13.78 -21.45 -3.29
N LEU A 7 -14.90 -20.73 -3.09
CA LEU A 7 -16.18 -21.08 -3.68
C LEU A 7 -16.20 -20.83 -5.20
N TYR A 8 -15.65 -19.70 -5.66
CA TYR A 8 -15.53 -19.37 -7.09
C TYR A 8 -14.70 -20.42 -7.85
N MET A 9 -13.53 -20.80 -7.32
CA MET A 9 -12.70 -21.80 -7.99
C MET A 9 -13.33 -23.20 -7.96
N VAL A 10 -14.01 -23.58 -6.87
CA VAL A 10 -14.72 -24.87 -6.77
C VAL A 10 -15.91 -24.95 -7.74
N GLU A 11 -16.64 -23.85 -7.96
CA GLU A 11 -17.73 -23.83 -8.95
C GLU A 11 -17.23 -23.90 -10.39
N ALA A 12 -16.10 -23.24 -10.71
CA ALA A 12 -15.51 -23.28 -12.04
C ALA A 12 -14.98 -24.70 -12.40
N ILE A 13 -14.32 -25.37 -11.45
CA ILE A 13 -13.85 -26.76 -11.61
C ILE A 13 -15.01 -27.72 -11.87
N LYS A 14 -16.13 -27.55 -11.16
CA LYS A 14 -17.34 -28.38 -11.35
C LYS A 14 -17.99 -28.21 -12.73
N LYS A 15 -17.76 -27.08 -13.40
CA LYS A 15 -18.39 -26.73 -14.68
C LYS A 15 -17.54 -27.08 -15.91
N ASN A 16 -16.26 -27.43 -15.75
CA ASN A 16 -15.35 -27.58 -16.90
C ASN A 16 -14.47 -28.84 -16.83
N HIS A 17 -14.80 -29.85 -17.64
CA HIS A 17 -14.07 -31.13 -17.73
C HIS A 17 -12.64 -31.00 -18.29
N PHE A 18 -12.30 -29.91 -19.00
CA PHE A 18 -10.99 -29.72 -19.61
C PHE A 18 -9.91 -29.36 -18.57
N ILE A 19 -10.27 -28.57 -17.56
CA ILE A 19 -9.41 -28.22 -16.40
C ILE A 19 -8.93 -29.51 -15.70
N ASN A 20 -9.82 -30.51 -15.59
CA ASN A 20 -9.50 -31.79 -14.96
C ASN A 20 -8.59 -32.69 -15.82
N HIS A 21 -8.47 -32.44 -17.13
CA HIS A 21 -7.58 -33.17 -18.03
C HIS A 21 -6.18 -32.55 -18.10
N PHE A 22 -6.09 -31.22 -18.25
CA PHE A 22 -4.83 -30.47 -18.33
C PHE A 22 -3.93 -30.69 -17.10
N ILE A 23 -4.52 -30.78 -15.90
CA ILE A 23 -3.79 -30.97 -14.64
C ILE A 23 -3.22 -32.40 -14.51
N LYS A 24 -3.83 -33.40 -15.15
CA LYS A 24 -3.34 -34.80 -15.13
C LYS A 24 -2.05 -34.99 -15.95
N SER A 25 -1.72 -34.05 -16.83
CA SER A 25 -0.53 -34.10 -17.68
C SER A 25 0.73 -33.46 -17.06
N PHE A 26 0.68 -32.93 -15.84
CA PHE A 26 1.82 -32.26 -15.22
C PHE A 26 2.82 -33.20 -14.54
N PRO A 27 4.14 -32.87 -14.52
CA PRO A 27 5.20 -33.79 -14.13
C PRO A 27 5.45 -33.88 -12.61
N LEU A 28 4.70 -33.15 -11.79
CA LEU A 28 4.73 -33.32 -10.33
C LEU A 28 3.99 -34.61 -10.00
N GLN A 29 4.73 -35.71 -9.89
CA GLN A 29 4.28 -37.03 -9.43
C GLN A 29 3.69 -36.97 -8.01
N LEU A 30 2.49 -36.42 -7.89
CA LEU A 30 1.60 -36.77 -6.80
C LEU A 30 0.39 -37.45 -7.43
N ASN A 31 0.28 -38.73 -7.14
CA ASN A 31 -0.72 -39.64 -7.70
C ASN A 31 -2.11 -39.30 -7.13
N TRP A 32 -2.77 -38.27 -7.66
CA TRP A 32 -4.12 -37.87 -7.23
C TRP A 32 -5.12 -38.07 -8.37
N SER A 33 -6.06 -39.01 -8.20
CA SER A 33 -7.05 -39.41 -9.22
C SER A 33 -8.39 -38.68 -9.08
N GLY A 34 -8.90 -38.03 -10.14
CA GLY A 34 -10.31 -37.60 -10.29
C GLY A 34 -10.52 -36.10 -10.57
N ASP A 35 -11.78 -35.61 -10.50
CA ASP A 35 -12.15 -34.17 -10.37
C ASP A 35 -11.46 -33.51 -9.15
N ASP A 36 -10.86 -34.33 -8.29
CA ASP A 36 -10.07 -33.96 -7.13
C ASP A 36 -8.71 -33.32 -7.46
N SER A 37 -8.09 -33.56 -8.63
CA SER A 37 -6.73 -33.07 -8.90
C SER A 37 -6.63 -31.54 -8.94
N ALA A 38 -7.62 -30.84 -9.53
CA ALA A 38 -7.68 -29.39 -9.59
C ALA A 38 -7.95 -28.75 -8.22
N SER A 39 -8.94 -29.32 -7.50
CA SER A 39 -9.26 -28.88 -6.14
C SER A 39 -8.09 -29.12 -5.19
N CYS A 40 -7.38 -30.24 -5.34
CA CYS A 40 -6.17 -30.57 -4.59
C CYS A 40 -5.02 -29.62 -4.90
N TYR A 41 -4.77 -29.28 -6.17
CA TYR A 41 -3.76 -28.30 -6.54
C TYR A 41 -4.06 -26.93 -5.90
N ILE A 42 -5.30 -26.45 -6.01
CA ILE A 42 -5.73 -25.18 -5.40
C ILE A 42 -5.57 -25.22 -3.88
N ARG A 43 -5.99 -26.31 -3.22
CA ARG A 43 -5.81 -26.47 -1.76
C ARG A 43 -4.34 -26.51 -1.36
N TYR A 44 -3.51 -27.20 -2.15
CA TYR A 44 -2.07 -27.27 -1.95
C TYR A 44 -1.42 -25.90 -2.10
N TYR A 45 -1.75 -25.19 -3.18
CA TYR A 45 -1.29 -23.84 -3.46
C TYR A 45 -1.73 -22.88 -2.34
N ASP A 46 -2.98 -22.92 -1.91
CA ASP A 46 -3.51 -22.11 -0.79
C ASP A 46 -2.78 -22.41 0.52
N ALA A 47 -2.53 -23.69 0.82
CA ALA A 47 -1.78 -24.09 2.01
C ALA A 47 -0.35 -23.55 1.96
N ARG A 48 0.33 -23.67 0.80
CA ARG A 48 1.67 -23.14 0.59
C ARG A 48 1.70 -21.61 0.70
N SER A 49 0.69 -20.94 0.14
CA SER A 49 0.52 -19.50 0.17
C SER A 49 0.33 -18.96 1.60
N LYS A 50 -0.42 -19.67 2.44
CA LYS A 50 -0.59 -19.33 3.86
C LYS A 50 0.70 -19.47 4.67
N VAL A 51 1.54 -20.47 4.39
CA VAL A 51 2.85 -20.62 5.03
C VAL A 51 3.72 -19.37 4.77
N LEU A 52 3.65 -18.80 3.56
CA LEU A 52 4.34 -17.55 3.24
C LEU A 52 3.82 -16.36 4.02
N HIS A 53 2.53 -16.29 4.30
CA HIS A 53 2.00 -15.20 5.12
C HIS A 53 2.68 -15.17 6.48
N LYS A 54 2.80 -16.34 7.13
CA LYS A 54 3.50 -16.49 8.40
C LYS A 54 4.98 -16.14 8.25
N ALA A 55 5.65 -16.69 7.22
CA ALA A 55 7.05 -16.39 6.94
C ALA A 55 7.30 -14.90 6.68
N ALA A 56 6.42 -14.21 5.96
CA ALA A 56 6.50 -12.79 5.68
C ALA A 56 6.28 -11.92 6.91
N ARG A 57 5.39 -12.33 7.82
CA ARG A 57 5.20 -11.65 9.11
C ARG A 57 6.45 -11.76 9.97
N ILE A 58 7.05 -12.95 10.04
CA ILE A 58 8.31 -13.18 10.76
C ILE A 58 9.46 -12.42 10.09
N ALA A 59 9.60 -12.50 8.77
CA ALA A 59 10.67 -11.80 8.04
C ALA A 59 10.55 -10.28 8.17
N ASN A 60 9.33 -9.73 8.12
CA ASN A 60 9.11 -8.31 8.35
C ASN A 60 9.45 -7.92 9.81
N TRP A 61 9.12 -8.77 10.79
CA TRP A 61 9.54 -8.57 12.17
C TRP A 61 11.08 -8.58 12.28
N ASN A 62 11.75 -9.57 11.70
CA ASN A 62 13.22 -9.68 11.70
C ASN A 62 13.87 -8.49 10.98
N PHE A 63 13.34 -8.07 9.83
CA PHE A 63 13.82 -6.91 9.07
C PHE A 63 13.72 -5.62 9.89
N LEU A 64 12.64 -5.45 10.67
CA LEU A 64 12.39 -4.24 11.45
C LEU A 64 13.12 -4.23 12.80
N THR A 65 13.32 -5.40 13.41
CA THR A 65 13.81 -5.51 14.79
C THR A 65 15.19 -6.14 14.91
N ASN A 66 15.66 -6.85 13.88
CA ASN A 66 16.84 -7.72 13.89
C ASN A 66 16.79 -8.82 14.98
N ILE A 67 15.60 -9.10 15.52
CA ILE A 67 15.37 -10.17 16.47
C ILE A 67 15.01 -11.43 15.66
N THR A 68 15.98 -12.32 15.48
CA THR A 68 15.75 -13.70 15.01
C THR A 68 15.58 -14.64 16.21
N GLU A 69 15.09 -15.88 16.02
CA GLU A 69 15.12 -16.90 17.09
C GLU A 69 16.55 -17.08 17.64
N GLU A 70 17.57 -17.05 16.77
CA GLU A 70 18.99 -17.17 17.13
C GLU A 70 19.55 -15.95 17.89
N ASN A 71 19.06 -14.74 17.61
CA ASN A 71 19.50 -13.50 18.28
C ASN A 71 18.68 -13.17 19.54
N ALA A 72 17.46 -13.71 19.66
CA ALA A 72 16.63 -13.58 20.86
C ALA A 72 17.30 -14.21 22.09
N GLU A 73 18.06 -15.29 21.91
CA GLU A 73 18.85 -15.93 22.97
C GLU A 73 20.09 -15.11 23.37
N LYS A 74 20.66 -14.33 22.45
CA LYS A 74 21.92 -13.59 22.68
C LYS A 74 21.74 -12.16 23.21
N LYS A 75 20.52 -11.64 23.34
CA LYS A 75 20.14 -10.37 24.02
C LYS A 75 21.00 -9.10 23.82
N ASN A 76 21.95 -9.01 22.87
CA ASN A 76 22.99 -7.96 22.92
C ASN A 76 23.43 -7.33 21.59
N LYS A 77 22.56 -7.20 20.58
CA LYS A 77 22.77 -6.16 19.55
C LYS A 77 21.46 -5.44 19.23
N LYS A 78 21.31 -4.25 19.81
CA LYS A 78 20.26 -3.29 19.45
C LYS A 78 20.47 -2.90 17.99
N PHE A 79 19.58 -3.35 17.11
CA PHE A 79 19.56 -2.90 15.72
C PHE A 79 19.01 -1.49 15.66
N ASN A 80 19.84 -0.57 15.15
CA ASN A 80 19.32 0.65 14.59
C ASN A 80 18.97 0.33 13.13
N GLY A 81 17.75 0.65 12.67
CA GLY A 81 17.29 0.35 11.30
C GLY A 81 18.01 1.17 10.21
N THR A 82 19.32 1.34 10.34
CA THR A 82 20.23 2.18 9.56
C THR A 82 21.46 1.40 9.07
N ASP A 83 21.58 0.11 9.40
CA ASP A 83 22.67 -0.74 8.90
C ASP A 83 22.37 -1.21 7.47
N TYR A 84 23.03 -0.59 6.49
CA TYR A 84 22.83 -0.82 5.05
C TYR A 84 22.92 -2.30 4.68
N LYS A 85 24.02 -2.97 5.07
CA LYS A 85 24.31 -4.35 4.70
C LYS A 85 23.32 -5.33 5.33
N ASN A 86 22.94 -5.11 6.59
CA ASN A 86 21.94 -5.95 7.25
C ASN A 86 20.55 -5.77 6.62
N LEU A 87 20.15 -4.55 6.26
CA LEU A 87 18.90 -4.29 5.56
C LEU A 87 18.88 -5.01 4.20
N GLU A 88 19.98 -4.97 3.45
CA GLU A 88 20.10 -5.68 2.17
C GLU A 88 19.98 -7.20 2.35
N TYR A 89 20.70 -7.75 3.35
CA TYR A 89 20.67 -9.18 3.65
C TYR A 89 19.24 -9.66 3.93
N TYR A 90 18.52 -9.01 4.84
CA TYR A 90 17.15 -9.42 5.19
C TYR A 90 16.18 -9.24 4.02
N TRP A 91 16.33 -8.15 3.26
CA TRP A 91 15.50 -7.90 2.08
C TRP A 91 15.65 -9.02 1.03
N THR A 92 16.88 -9.50 0.84
CA THR A 92 17.25 -10.54 -0.14
C THR A 92 16.86 -11.93 0.34
N ALA A 93 17.24 -12.28 1.57
CA ALA A 93 16.95 -13.58 2.18
C ALA A 93 15.43 -13.85 2.17
N PHE A 94 14.62 -12.83 2.49
CA PHE A 94 13.17 -12.95 2.45
C PHE A 94 12.66 -13.34 1.05
N ARG A 95 13.14 -12.69 -0.01
CA ARG A 95 12.70 -12.94 -1.39
C ARG A 95 13.16 -14.30 -1.90
N ASN A 96 14.38 -14.70 -1.56
CA ASN A 96 14.92 -16.01 -1.91
C ASN A 96 14.15 -17.16 -1.23
N GLU A 97 13.71 -16.96 0.02
CA GLU A 97 12.96 -17.98 0.77
C GLU A 97 11.46 -18.00 0.46
N THR A 98 10.93 -16.96 -0.18
CA THR A 98 9.51 -16.84 -0.52
C THR A 98 9.27 -16.84 -2.03
N GLY A 99 9.32 -15.67 -2.67
CA GLY A 99 8.99 -15.47 -4.07
C GLY A 99 9.69 -16.46 -4.99
N ARG A 100 11.02 -16.59 -4.88
CA ARG A 100 11.84 -17.51 -5.68
C ARG A 100 11.31 -18.96 -5.65
N LYS A 101 10.92 -19.47 -4.47
CA LYS A 101 10.42 -20.85 -4.30
C LYS A 101 9.01 -21.09 -4.86
N LEU A 102 8.32 -20.04 -5.28
CA LEU A 102 6.93 -20.10 -5.75
C LEU A 102 6.79 -19.78 -7.23
N LYS A 103 7.87 -19.35 -7.90
CA LYS A 103 7.81 -18.90 -9.28
C LYS A 103 7.08 -19.90 -10.17
N THR A 104 7.51 -21.16 -10.13
CA THR A 104 6.91 -22.25 -10.92
C THR A 104 5.44 -22.50 -10.57
N LEU A 105 5.11 -22.59 -9.28
CA LEU A 105 3.72 -22.77 -8.83
C LEU A 105 2.84 -21.58 -9.22
N TYR A 106 3.38 -20.36 -9.23
CA TYR A 106 2.64 -19.17 -9.64
C TYR A 106 2.39 -19.15 -11.15
N GLN A 107 3.36 -19.55 -11.97
CA GLN A 107 3.20 -19.68 -13.42
C GLN A 107 2.08 -20.69 -13.75
N GLU A 108 2.09 -21.86 -13.11
CA GLU A 108 1.03 -22.87 -13.25
C GLU A 108 -0.33 -22.32 -12.79
N PHE A 109 -0.35 -21.58 -11.67
CA PHE A 109 -1.58 -20.96 -11.16
C PHE A 109 -2.16 -19.92 -12.13
N VAL A 110 -1.33 -19.11 -12.80
CA VAL A 110 -1.77 -18.12 -13.79
C VAL A 110 -2.44 -18.78 -15.00
N VAL A 111 -1.95 -19.95 -15.44
CA VAL A 111 -2.58 -20.70 -16.53
C VAL A 111 -4.00 -21.14 -16.13
N LEU A 112 -4.16 -21.67 -14.91
CA LEU A 112 -5.49 -22.07 -14.40
C LEU A 112 -6.44 -20.87 -14.27
N LEU A 113 -5.92 -19.73 -13.82
CA LEU A 113 -6.69 -18.50 -13.73
C LEU A 113 -7.26 -18.07 -15.09
N LYS A 114 -6.48 -18.20 -16.17
CA LYS A 114 -6.96 -17.92 -17.54
C LYS A 114 -8.10 -18.83 -17.95
N GLU A 115 -8.02 -20.13 -17.64
CA GLU A 115 -9.10 -21.08 -17.94
C GLU A 115 -10.38 -20.76 -17.16
N ILE A 116 -10.26 -20.33 -15.90
CA ILE A 116 -11.38 -19.88 -15.07
C ILE A 116 -12.04 -18.65 -15.70
N ALA A 117 -11.26 -17.67 -16.16
CA ALA A 117 -11.80 -16.48 -16.80
C ALA A 117 -12.62 -16.82 -18.06
N VAL A 118 -12.08 -17.69 -18.92
CA VAL A 118 -12.74 -18.14 -20.15
C VAL A 118 -14.06 -18.87 -19.82
N ALA A 119 -14.08 -19.72 -18.78
CA ALA A 119 -15.30 -20.41 -18.34
C ALA A 119 -16.40 -19.45 -17.87
N HIS A 120 -16.04 -18.22 -17.47
CA HIS A 120 -16.96 -17.15 -17.09
C HIS A 120 -17.28 -16.17 -18.24
N GLY A 121 -16.85 -16.47 -19.47
CA GLY A 121 -17.06 -15.59 -20.63
C GLY A 121 -16.24 -14.30 -20.57
N LYS A 122 -15.09 -14.32 -19.89
CA LYS A 122 -14.17 -13.19 -19.75
C LYS A 122 -12.82 -13.53 -20.38
N ASN A 123 -12.10 -12.51 -20.81
CA ASN A 123 -10.82 -12.67 -21.51
C ASN A 123 -9.71 -13.16 -20.56
N ASP A 124 -9.72 -12.65 -19.33
CA ASP A 124 -8.69 -12.87 -18.34
C ASP A 124 -9.23 -12.56 -16.91
N MET A 125 -8.49 -12.97 -15.88
CA MET A 125 -8.91 -12.74 -14.49
C MET A 125 -8.88 -11.26 -14.08
N GLY A 126 -8.03 -10.46 -14.73
CA GLY A 126 -7.99 -9.02 -14.52
C GLY A 126 -9.31 -8.36 -14.91
N GLN A 127 -9.93 -8.79 -16.02
CA GLN A 127 -11.25 -8.32 -16.42
C GLN A 127 -12.32 -8.59 -15.34
N ILE A 128 -12.38 -9.82 -14.80
CA ILE A 128 -13.31 -10.18 -13.71
C ILE A 128 -13.17 -9.23 -12.51
N TRP A 129 -11.93 -8.84 -12.18
CA TRP A 129 -11.67 -7.95 -11.04
C TRP A 129 -12.04 -6.51 -11.30
N ARG A 130 -11.81 -6.02 -12.52
CA ARG A 130 -12.18 -4.67 -12.92
C ARG A 130 -13.69 -4.51 -13.01
N ASP A 131 -14.41 -5.55 -13.43
CA ASP A 131 -15.88 -5.56 -13.50
C ASP A 131 -16.55 -5.25 -12.14
N TRP A 132 -15.88 -5.54 -11.01
CA TRP A 132 -16.40 -5.19 -9.68
C TRP A 132 -16.53 -3.68 -9.43
N TYR A 133 -15.84 -2.87 -10.22
CA TYR A 133 -15.90 -1.41 -10.13
C TYR A 133 -16.93 -0.80 -11.09
N GLY A 134 -17.55 -1.60 -11.96
CA GLY A 134 -18.61 -1.13 -12.87
C GLY A 134 -18.17 -0.13 -13.94
N ASP A 135 -16.86 0.01 -14.18
CA ASP A 135 -16.28 0.92 -15.17
C ASP A 135 -15.46 0.15 -16.21
N GLU A 136 -15.88 0.23 -17.48
CA GLU A 136 -15.17 -0.42 -18.60
C GLU A 136 -13.77 0.16 -18.84
N ASN A 137 -13.55 1.43 -18.46
CA ASN A 137 -12.27 2.14 -18.60
C ASN A 137 -11.51 2.24 -17.26
N PHE A 138 -11.79 1.34 -16.33
CA PHE A 138 -11.23 1.40 -14.98
C PHE A 138 -9.70 1.41 -14.97
N ARG A 139 -9.03 0.71 -15.89
CA ARG A 139 -7.56 0.70 -15.98
C ARG A 139 -7.01 2.11 -16.32
N GLU A 140 -7.64 2.78 -17.27
CA GLU A 140 -7.31 4.13 -17.72
C GLU A 140 -7.61 5.15 -16.63
N GLU A 141 -8.72 4.99 -15.90
CA GLU A 141 -9.11 5.83 -14.77
C GLU A 141 -8.07 5.77 -13.64
N ILE A 142 -7.62 4.57 -13.24
CA ILE A 142 -6.55 4.40 -12.26
C ILE A 142 -5.24 5.03 -12.76
N SER A 143 -4.91 4.86 -14.04
CA SER A 143 -3.74 5.52 -14.64
C SER A 143 -3.86 7.04 -14.64
N ARG A 144 -5.05 7.61 -14.86
CA ARG A 144 -5.29 9.06 -14.82
C ARG A 144 -5.07 9.59 -13.42
N LEU A 145 -5.67 8.96 -12.42
CA LEU A 145 -5.53 9.32 -11.01
C LEU A 145 -4.05 9.26 -10.56
N TRP A 146 -3.30 8.24 -10.98
CA TRP A 146 -1.86 8.18 -10.71
C TRP A 146 -1.11 9.37 -11.31
N LYS A 147 -1.41 9.73 -12.57
CA LYS A 147 -0.77 10.87 -13.25
C LYS A 147 -1.05 12.21 -12.56
N GLU A 148 -2.22 12.39 -11.95
CA GLU A 148 -2.56 13.63 -11.22
C GLU A 148 -1.72 13.84 -9.96
N VAL A 149 -1.43 12.77 -9.22
CA VAL A 149 -0.64 12.85 -7.98
C VAL A 149 0.87 12.65 -8.21
N LYS A 150 1.27 12.08 -9.34
CA LYS A 150 2.67 11.78 -9.68
C LYS A 150 3.62 12.99 -9.52
N PRO A 151 3.28 14.22 -9.93
CA PRO A 151 4.16 15.38 -9.72
C PRO A 151 4.48 15.64 -8.24
N PHE A 152 3.50 15.47 -7.35
CA PHE A 152 3.74 15.56 -5.91
C PHE A 152 4.60 14.39 -5.41
N TYR A 153 4.32 13.16 -5.87
CA TYR A 153 5.16 12.02 -5.53
C TYR A 153 6.62 12.20 -5.96
N GLU A 154 6.88 12.78 -7.13
CA GLU A 154 8.25 13.05 -7.61
C GLU A 154 8.99 14.04 -6.72
N GLN A 155 8.31 15.08 -6.23
CA GLN A 155 8.86 16.03 -5.26
C GLN A 155 9.18 15.34 -3.92
N LEU A 156 8.25 14.53 -3.42
CA LEU A 156 8.44 13.76 -2.18
C LEU A 156 9.58 12.74 -2.32
N HIS A 157 9.66 12.05 -3.46
CA HIS A 157 10.73 11.10 -3.77
C HIS A 157 12.09 11.80 -3.79
N ALA A 158 12.20 12.93 -4.51
CA ALA A 158 13.44 13.70 -4.58
C ALA A 158 13.92 14.14 -3.19
N TYR A 159 13.00 14.64 -2.36
CA TYR A 159 13.27 15.01 -0.96
C TYR A 159 13.82 13.82 -0.16
N VAL A 160 13.10 12.69 -0.20
CA VAL A 160 13.48 11.47 0.53
C VAL A 160 14.81 10.93 0.04
N ARG A 161 15.02 10.88 -1.28
CA ARG A 161 16.28 10.44 -1.90
C ARG A 161 17.44 11.30 -1.42
N HIS A 162 17.29 12.62 -1.45
CA HIS A 162 18.35 13.54 -1.03
C HIS A 162 18.74 13.33 0.44
N LYS A 163 17.75 13.24 1.34
CA LYS A 163 18.00 12.98 2.77
C LYS A 163 18.66 11.62 3.00
N LEU A 164 18.16 10.56 2.38
CA LEU A 164 18.74 9.22 2.48
C LEU A 164 20.16 9.17 1.92
N HIS A 165 20.38 9.76 0.74
CA HIS A 165 21.69 9.80 0.10
C HIS A 165 22.71 10.48 1.01
N ASN A 166 22.37 11.64 1.58
CA ASN A 166 23.26 12.35 2.50
C ASN A 166 23.58 11.58 3.76
N PHE A 167 22.66 10.73 4.23
CA PHE A 167 22.86 9.86 5.39
C PHE A 167 23.76 8.66 5.08
N TYR A 168 23.63 8.06 3.88
CA TYR A 168 24.37 6.86 3.50
C TYR A 168 25.63 7.11 2.64
N LYS A 169 25.91 8.36 2.22
CA LYS A 169 27.01 8.68 1.28
C LYS A 169 28.40 8.19 1.71
N ASP A 170 28.64 8.11 3.02
CA ASP A 170 29.93 7.69 3.59
C ASP A 170 29.99 6.19 3.90
N VAL A 171 28.91 5.45 3.60
CA VAL A 171 28.85 3.98 3.76
C VAL A 171 29.42 3.31 2.51
N PRO A 172 30.49 2.50 2.61
CA PRO A 172 31.12 1.86 1.45
C PRO A 172 30.17 1.03 0.59
N GLU A 173 29.23 0.34 1.23
CA GLU A 173 28.20 -0.48 0.57
C GLU A 173 27.18 0.36 -0.23
N ALA A 174 27.05 1.65 0.07
CA ALA A 174 26.10 2.55 -0.58
C ALA A 174 26.65 3.25 -1.84
N LYS A 175 27.84 2.88 -2.33
CA LYS A 175 28.54 3.54 -3.46
C LYS A 175 27.70 3.69 -4.74
N ASP A 176 26.75 2.79 -4.99
CA ASP A 176 25.90 2.78 -6.18
C ASP A 176 24.56 3.53 -5.98
N PHE A 177 24.35 4.11 -4.80
CA PHE A 177 23.21 4.97 -4.50
C PHE A 177 23.51 6.41 -4.95
N LYS A 178 22.97 6.80 -6.10
CA LYS A 178 23.20 8.12 -6.70
C LYS A 178 22.21 9.17 -6.19
N ALA A 179 22.68 10.41 -6.05
CA ALA A 179 21.86 11.54 -5.62
C ALA A 179 20.73 11.93 -6.61
N ASP A 180 20.86 11.55 -7.89
CA ASP A 180 19.94 11.82 -8.99
C ASP A 180 19.25 10.55 -9.55
N GLY A 181 19.42 9.42 -8.88
CA GLY A 181 18.99 8.10 -9.36
C GLY A 181 17.79 7.50 -8.62
N LEU A 182 17.72 6.18 -8.67
CA LEU A 182 16.69 5.37 -8.00
C LEU A 182 17.05 5.15 -6.52
N ILE A 183 16.05 5.07 -5.64
CA ILE A 183 16.26 4.73 -4.23
C ILE A 183 16.39 3.20 -4.10
N PRO A 184 17.42 2.66 -3.43
CA PRO A 184 17.49 1.23 -3.14
C PRO A 184 16.34 0.77 -2.23
N ALA A 185 15.62 -0.29 -2.64
CA ALA A 185 14.36 -0.73 -2.02
C ALA A 185 14.46 -1.01 -0.50
N HIS A 186 15.58 -1.56 -0.04
CA HIS A 186 15.82 -1.92 1.36
C HIS A 186 15.97 -0.72 2.32
N LEU A 187 16.12 0.52 1.82
CA LEU A 187 16.42 1.69 2.67
C LEU A 187 15.19 2.42 3.20
N LEU A 188 13.99 2.05 2.77
CA LEU A 188 12.76 2.80 3.00
C LEU A 188 11.99 2.39 4.26
N GLY A 189 12.58 1.53 5.10
CA GLY A 189 12.00 1.14 6.40
C GLY A 189 10.79 0.22 6.29
N ASP A 190 10.60 -0.40 5.12
CA ASP A 190 9.58 -1.39 4.84
C ASP A 190 10.14 -2.42 3.86
N LEU A 191 9.85 -3.71 4.10
CA LEU A 191 10.41 -4.82 3.32
C LEU A 191 10.01 -4.80 1.83
N TYR A 192 8.91 -4.13 1.51
CA TYR A 192 8.39 -3.95 0.15
C TYR A 192 8.61 -2.52 -0.37
N SER A 193 9.12 -1.62 0.47
CA SER A 193 9.21 -0.18 0.22
C SER A 193 7.85 0.46 -0.08
N GLN A 194 6.75 -0.11 0.44
CA GLN A 194 5.40 0.37 0.14
C GLN A 194 5.01 1.60 0.98
N VAL A 195 5.59 1.75 2.17
CA VAL A 195 5.37 2.89 3.08
C VAL A 195 6.69 3.29 3.71
N TRP A 196 6.94 4.58 3.86
CA TRP A 196 8.26 5.12 4.19
C TRP A 196 8.32 5.80 5.56
N HIS A 197 7.18 5.88 6.25
CA HIS A 197 7.04 6.62 7.52
C HIS A 197 7.92 6.10 8.67
N ARG A 198 8.48 4.89 8.58
CA ARG A 198 9.44 4.40 9.58
C ARG A 198 10.79 5.08 9.49
N LYS A 199 11.07 5.76 8.38
CA LYS A 199 12.25 6.63 8.21
C LYS A 199 11.96 8.08 8.60
N PHE A 200 10.79 8.36 9.18
CA PHE A 200 10.36 9.71 9.50
C PHE A 200 11.38 10.48 10.33
N ASP A 201 12.00 9.88 11.36
CA ASP A 201 13.02 10.56 12.18
C ASP A 201 14.21 11.08 11.37
N LEU A 202 14.62 10.36 10.33
CA LEU A 202 15.68 10.79 9.40
C LEU A 202 15.18 11.83 8.38
N LEU A 203 13.88 11.87 8.15
CA LEU A 203 13.23 12.64 7.09
C LEU A 203 12.55 13.90 7.61
N LYS A 204 12.58 14.22 8.91
CA LYS A 204 11.87 15.40 9.45
C LYS A 204 12.31 16.69 8.75
N LEU A 205 11.33 17.58 8.51
CA LEU A 205 11.57 18.89 7.90
C LEU A 205 12.17 19.86 8.92
N ALA A 206 11.67 19.81 10.14
CA ALA A 206 12.15 20.60 11.26
C ALA A 206 12.57 19.68 12.41
N ASP A 207 13.67 20.04 13.07
CA ASP A 207 14.17 19.35 14.26
C ASP A 207 13.37 19.78 15.50
N VAL A 208 12.09 19.43 15.49
CA VAL A 208 11.16 19.61 16.60
C VAL A 208 10.91 18.25 17.22
N GLU A 209 10.92 18.18 18.56
CA GLU A 209 10.59 16.95 19.26
C GLU A 209 9.15 16.55 18.92
N THR A 210 9.03 15.44 18.19
CA THR A 210 7.73 14.92 17.81
C THR A 210 7.22 14.01 18.91
N VAL A 211 5.98 14.21 19.33
CA VAL A 211 5.37 13.41 20.39
C VAL A 211 5.30 11.93 19.99
N ASP A 212 5.93 11.07 20.81
CA ASP A 212 5.82 9.62 20.68
C ASP A 212 4.54 9.11 21.36
N VAL A 213 3.46 9.11 20.59
CA VAL A 213 2.16 8.55 21.00
C VAL A 213 2.29 7.09 21.45
N THR A 214 3.27 6.33 20.95
CA THR A 214 3.50 4.93 21.38
C THR A 214 3.92 4.86 22.84
N LYS A 215 4.81 5.78 23.26
CA LYS A 215 5.24 5.88 24.65
C LYS A 215 4.07 6.27 25.55
N ALA A 216 3.26 7.25 25.14
CA ALA A 216 2.07 7.67 25.86
C ALA A 216 1.01 6.55 25.98
N LEU A 217 0.74 5.81 24.90
CA LEU A 217 -0.21 4.69 24.90
C LEU A 217 0.25 3.53 25.79
N LYS A 218 1.55 3.24 25.86
CA LYS A 218 2.10 2.23 26.79
C LYS A 218 1.92 2.63 28.25
N GLN A 219 1.97 3.93 28.54
CA GLN A 219 1.80 4.47 29.88
C GLN A 219 0.32 4.50 30.31
N SER A 220 -0.63 4.56 29.37
CA SER A 220 -2.07 4.64 29.66
C SER A 220 -2.77 3.27 29.89
N GLY A 221 -2.04 2.15 29.84
CA GLY A 221 -2.58 0.82 30.16
C GLY A 221 -3.14 0.04 28.96
N PRO A 222 -3.76 -1.14 29.19
CA PRO A 222 -4.26 -2.00 28.11
C PRO A 222 -5.53 -1.42 27.47
N HIS A 223 -5.52 -1.33 26.14
CA HIS A 223 -6.66 -0.90 25.32
C HIS A 223 -7.29 -2.10 24.60
N VAL A 224 -8.62 -2.23 24.65
CA VAL A 224 -9.36 -3.27 23.92
C VAL A 224 -9.74 -2.75 22.54
N ILE A 225 -9.21 -3.39 21.49
CA ILE A 225 -9.59 -3.09 20.10
C ILE A 225 -10.80 -3.95 19.75
N ALA A 226 -11.97 -3.33 19.62
CA ALA A 226 -13.15 -3.98 19.07
C ALA A 226 -13.11 -3.87 17.53
N VAL A 227 -13.01 -5.01 16.84
CA VAL A 227 -13.08 -5.06 15.37
C VAL A 227 -14.53 -5.33 14.97
N PHE A 228 -15.22 -4.31 14.45
CA PHE A 228 -16.54 -4.48 13.83
C PHE A 228 -16.36 -4.89 12.36
N CYS A 229 -16.97 -6.01 11.96
CA CYS A 229 -16.89 -6.55 10.59
C CYS A 229 -18.29 -6.76 9.99
N PRO A 230 -19.04 -5.70 9.65
CA PRO A 230 -20.24 -5.83 8.83
C PRO A 230 -19.87 -6.21 7.39
N PRO A 231 -20.78 -6.81 6.60
CA PRO A 231 -20.56 -7.07 5.17
C PRO A 231 -20.63 -5.74 4.40
N VAL A 232 -19.47 -5.11 4.19
CA VAL A 232 -19.33 -3.92 3.35
C VAL A 232 -18.84 -4.33 1.96
N SER A 233 -19.06 -3.47 0.96
CA SER A 233 -18.59 -3.68 -0.42
C SER A 233 -17.12 -4.11 -0.46
N ILE A 234 -16.78 -5.15 -1.23
CA ILE A 234 -15.42 -5.75 -1.30
C ILE A 234 -14.42 -4.81 -2.04
N THR A 235 -14.87 -3.66 -2.50
CA THR A 235 -14.13 -2.66 -3.26
C THR A 235 -13.29 -1.74 -2.35
N GLY A 236 -12.70 -0.68 -2.93
CA GLY A 236 -11.95 0.32 -2.18
C GLY A 236 -12.77 1.08 -1.13
N PHE A 237 -14.11 1.05 -1.19
CA PHE A 237 -14.98 1.68 -0.19
C PHE A 237 -14.77 1.11 1.22
N HIS A 238 -14.71 -0.23 1.37
CA HIS A 238 -14.48 -0.87 2.67
C HIS A 238 -13.16 -0.45 3.30
N GLU A 239 -12.09 -0.44 2.50
CA GLU A 239 -10.76 -0.04 2.97
C GLU A 239 -10.70 1.47 3.27
N ALA A 240 -11.44 2.31 2.53
CA ALA A 240 -11.46 3.76 2.71
C ALA A 240 -12.11 4.18 4.05
N ILE A 241 -13.13 3.46 4.53
CA ILE A 241 -13.89 3.83 5.72
C ILE A 241 -13.02 3.85 6.98
N GLY A 242 -12.24 2.79 7.22
CA GLY A 242 -11.35 2.74 8.38
C GLY A 242 -10.22 3.76 8.29
N ASP A 243 -9.70 3.96 7.07
CA ASP A 243 -8.65 4.93 6.80
C ASP A 243 -9.12 6.38 6.98
N LEU A 244 -10.34 6.69 6.58
CA LEU A 244 -11.00 7.98 6.79
C LEU A 244 -11.05 8.34 8.28
N ILE A 245 -11.53 7.43 9.12
CA ILE A 245 -11.57 7.65 10.58
C ILE A 245 -10.14 7.88 11.10
N SER A 246 -9.17 7.13 10.57
CA SER A 246 -7.76 7.28 10.94
C SER A 246 -7.21 8.67 10.61
N LEU A 247 -7.68 9.35 9.56
CA LEU A 247 -7.25 10.72 9.24
C LEU A 247 -7.60 11.69 10.37
N SER A 248 -8.79 11.60 10.95
CA SER A 248 -9.21 12.45 12.09
C SER A 248 -8.53 12.06 13.41
N VAL A 249 -8.46 10.77 13.73
CA VAL A 249 -7.90 10.28 15.01
C VAL A 249 -6.40 10.58 15.14
N ASN A 250 -5.66 10.66 14.03
CA ASN A 250 -4.24 10.96 14.05
C ASN A 250 -3.91 12.46 14.07
N THR A 251 -4.91 13.35 13.98
CA THR A 251 -4.64 14.80 13.99
C THR A 251 -4.01 15.23 15.31
N PRO A 252 -3.11 16.23 15.31
CA PRO A 252 -2.61 16.83 16.54
C PRO A 252 -3.76 17.30 17.46
N THR A 253 -4.83 17.86 16.88
CA THR A 253 -6.04 18.29 17.59
C THR A 253 -6.68 17.15 18.37
N HIS A 254 -6.90 15.99 17.75
CA HIS A 254 -7.49 14.84 18.42
C HIS A 254 -6.57 14.26 19.51
N LEU A 255 -5.26 14.18 19.24
CA LEU A 255 -4.30 13.68 20.23
C LEU A 255 -4.18 14.61 21.44
N LYS A 256 -4.33 15.94 21.26
CA LYS A 256 -4.43 16.92 22.34
C LYS A 256 -5.65 16.65 23.22
N SER A 257 -6.82 16.41 22.61
CA SER A 257 -8.07 16.17 23.36
C SER A 257 -8.01 14.89 24.20
N LEU A 258 -7.26 13.89 23.76
CA LEU A 258 -6.99 12.65 24.51
C LEU A 258 -5.88 12.77 25.57
N GLY A 259 -5.24 13.93 25.70
CA GLY A 259 -4.09 14.12 26.60
C GLY A 259 -2.84 13.34 26.16
N LEU A 260 -2.79 12.88 24.90
CA LEU A 260 -1.65 12.16 24.32
C LEU A 260 -0.65 13.08 23.63
N TYR A 261 -0.98 14.37 23.51
CA TYR A 261 -0.14 15.42 22.91
C TYR A 261 -0.20 16.67 23.80
N ASN A 262 0.94 17.09 24.35
CA ASN A 262 1.02 18.23 25.26
C ASN A 262 1.91 19.31 24.63
N THR A 263 1.33 20.47 24.28
CA THR A 263 2.04 21.63 23.69
C THR A 263 2.52 22.63 24.71
N SER A 264 2.45 22.30 26.00
CA SER A 264 2.79 23.21 27.09
C SER A 264 4.30 23.42 27.29
N GLU A 265 5.14 22.93 26.38
CA GLU A 265 6.54 23.36 26.29
C GLU A 265 6.63 24.69 25.55
N GLU A 266 7.07 25.73 26.27
CA GLU A 266 7.45 27.03 25.71
C GLU A 266 8.45 26.81 24.55
N GLY A 267 8.05 27.16 23.32
CA GLY A 267 8.90 27.02 22.12
C GLY A 267 8.40 26.03 21.05
N SER A 268 7.25 25.37 21.24
CA SER A 268 6.68 24.50 20.19
C SER A 268 6.26 25.30 18.94
N ASN A 269 6.95 25.07 17.82
CA ASN A 269 6.61 25.67 16.54
C ASN A 269 5.46 24.88 15.90
N GLU A 270 4.21 25.36 16.04
CA GLU A 270 3.00 24.69 15.55
C GLU A 270 3.07 24.40 14.04
N THR A 271 3.51 25.38 13.23
CA THR A 271 3.68 25.21 11.78
C THR A 271 4.66 24.08 11.44
N ALA A 272 5.78 24.00 12.16
CA ALA A 272 6.76 22.94 11.96
C ALA A 272 6.20 21.56 12.35
N ASN A 273 5.38 21.49 13.40
CA ASN A 273 4.71 20.26 13.81
C ASN A 273 3.68 19.80 12.77
N ASP A 274 2.91 20.72 12.19
CA ASP A 274 1.93 20.41 11.14
C ASP A 274 2.61 19.90 9.86
N LEU A 275 3.72 20.52 9.45
CA LEU A 275 4.52 20.04 8.32
C LEU A 275 5.11 18.65 8.58
N ASN A 276 5.62 18.40 9.78
CA ASN A 276 6.12 17.09 10.19
C ASN A 276 4.99 16.04 10.23
N PHE A 277 3.79 16.40 10.71
CA PHE A 277 2.59 15.55 10.65
C PHE A 277 2.22 15.21 9.20
N LEU A 278 2.09 16.22 8.35
CA LEU A 278 1.79 16.04 6.93
C LEU A 278 2.84 15.16 6.25
N LEU A 279 4.13 15.37 6.52
CA LEU A 279 5.20 14.55 5.96
C LEU A 279 5.06 13.09 6.37
N ARG A 280 4.85 12.82 7.67
CA ARG A 280 4.64 11.46 8.16
C ARG A 280 3.44 10.79 7.48
N THR A 281 2.38 11.54 7.24
CA THR A 281 1.17 11.07 6.54
C THR A 281 1.45 10.85 5.05
N ALA A 282 2.19 11.73 4.38
CA ALA A 282 2.59 11.59 2.97
C ALA A 282 3.48 10.35 2.76
N LEU A 283 4.42 10.09 3.67
CA LEU A 283 5.24 8.88 3.67
C LEU A 283 4.43 7.58 3.90
N LYS A 284 3.18 7.67 4.37
CA LYS A 284 2.26 6.51 4.45
C LYS A 284 1.32 6.42 3.26
N LYS A 285 0.78 7.54 2.81
CA LYS A 285 -0.34 7.60 1.86
C LYS A 285 0.15 7.88 0.44
N VAL A 286 0.91 8.95 0.23
CA VAL A 286 1.42 9.34 -1.10
C VAL A 286 2.51 8.38 -1.58
N ALA A 287 3.46 8.03 -0.70
CA ALA A 287 4.52 7.07 -1.00
C ALA A 287 3.99 5.66 -1.36
N PHE A 288 2.79 5.32 -0.89
CA PHE A 288 2.14 4.04 -1.12
C PHE A 288 1.40 3.97 -2.46
N MET A 289 0.95 5.10 -3.02
CA MET A 289 0.17 5.14 -4.25
C MET A 289 0.85 4.46 -5.45
N PRO A 290 2.13 4.70 -5.77
CA PRO A 290 2.74 3.99 -6.88
C PRO A 290 2.96 2.50 -6.57
N TYR A 291 3.03 2.10 -5.29
CA TYR A 291 3.03 0.69 -4.90
C TYR A 291 1.70 0.02 -5.14
N SER A 292 0.60 0.61 -4.68
CA SER A 292 -0.72 0.03 -4.91
C SER A 292 -1.11 0.05 -6.39
N TYR A 293 -0.70 1.06 -7.14
CA TYR A 293 -0.93 1.18 -8.58
C TYR A 293 -0.23 0.07 -9.39
N ILE A 294 1.09 -0.08 -9.26
CA ILE A 294 1.82 -1.01 -10.13
C ILE A 294 1.52 -2.48 -9.86
N MET A 295 1.05 -2.81 -8.65
CA MET A 295 0.78 -4.19 -8.24
C MET A 295 -0.26 -4.86 -9.14
N ASP A 296 -1.43 -4.25 -9.31
CA ASP A 296 -2.45 -4.81 -10.20
C ASP A 296 -2.19 -4.43 -11.66
N LYS A 297 -1.50 -3.33 -11.96
CA LYS A 297 -1.00 -3.05 -13.33
C LYS A 297 -0.14 -4.21 -13.84
N TYR A 298 0.81 -4.69 -13.04
CA TYR A 298 1.62 -5.88 -13.35
C TYR A 298 0.75 -7.11 -13.59
N ARG A 299 -0.23 -7.35 -12.72
CA ARG A 299 -1.06 -8.57 -12.80
C ARG A 299 -2.03 -8.54 -13.98
N TRP A 300 -2.61 -7.39 -14.30
CA TRP A 300 -3.43 -7.22 -15.49
C TRP A 300 -2.60 -7.51 -16.74
N SER A 301 -1.43 -6.90 -16.89
CA SER A 301 -0.49 -7.18 -17.97
C SER A 301 -0.09 -8.67 -18.04
N LEU A 302 0.13 -9.32 -16.90
CA LEU A 302 0.41 -10.76 -16.84
C LEU A 302 -0.79 -11.62 -17.30
N PHE A 303 -1.99 -11.32 -16.83
CA PHE A 303 -3.19 -12.08 -17.15
C PHE A 303 -3.62 -11.91 -18.62
N GLU A 304 -3.39 -10.73 -19.18
CA GLU A 304 -3.65 -10.40 -20.58
C GLU A 304 -2.57 -10.97 -21.52
N GLY A 305 -1.44 -11.45 -20.98
CA GLY A 305 -0.34 -12.05 -21.74
C GLY A 305 0.68 -11.05 -22.27
N GLU A 306 0.67 -9.79 -21.80
CA GLU A 306 1.69 -8.78 -22.11
C GLU A 306 3.03 -9.10 -21.43
N ILE A 307 3.01 -9.77 -20.27
CA ILE A 307 4.21 -10.22 -19.55
C ILE A 307 4.39 -11.71 -19.77
N LEU A 308 5.52 -12.10 -20.35
CA LEU A 308 5.83 -13.50 -20.61
C LEU A 308 6.29 -14.23 -19.33
N PRO A 309 6.05 -15.55 -19.21
CA PRO A 309 6.49 -16.34 -18.05
C PRO A 309 8.00 -16.27 -17.75
N GLU A 310 8.81 -16.04 -18.78
CA GLU A 310 10.27 -15.88 -18.71
C GLU A 310 10.72 -14.46 -18.30
N GLU A 311 9.82 -13.48 -18.23
CA GLU A 311 10.13 -12.07 -17.94
C GLU A 311 9.47 -11.56 -16.65
N LEU A 312 8.96 -12.46 -15.81
CA LEU A 312 8.17 -12.12 -14.63
C LEU A 312 8.89 -11.14 -13.70
N ASN A 313 10.18 -11.32 -13.46
CA ASN A 313 10.90 -10.51 -12.48
C ASN A 313 11.41 -9.19 -13.09
N ALA A 314 11.87 -9.22 -14.34
CA ALA A 314 12.28 -8.06 -15.11
C ALA A 314 11.11 -7.08 -15.30
N ALA A 315 9.93 -7.56 -15.68
CA ALA A 315 8.74 -6.72 -15.83
C ALA A 315 8.31 -6.06 -14.50
N TRP A 316 8.44 -6.78 -13.38
CA TRP A 316 8.18 -6.23 -12.05
C TRP A 316 9.15 -5.10 -11.72
N TRP A 317 10.45 -5.32 -11.94
CA TRP A 317 11.47 -4.32 -11.65
C TRP A 317 11.41 -3.11 -12.58
N LYS A 318 11.03 -3.30 -13.85
CA LYS A 318 10.76 -2.22 -14.77
C LYS A 318 9.67 -1.28 -14.24
N LEU A 319 8.52 -1.82 -13.84
CA LEU A 319 7.44 -1.01 -13.23
C LEU A 319 7.86 -0.32 -11.94
N ARG A 320 8.66 -0.99 -11.09
CA ARG A 320 9.21 -0.39 -9.87
C ARG A 320 10.13 0.78 -10.17
N GLN A 321 10.95 0.70 -11.21
CA GLN A 321 11.82 1.80 -11.60
C GLN A 321 11.04 2.93 -12.26
N GLU A 322 10.19 2.64 -13.22
CA GLU A 322 9.46 3.66 -13.99
C GLU A 322 8.45 4.45 -13.15
N GLU A 323 7.74 3.79 -12.23
CA GLU A 323 6.62 4.40 -11.51
C GLU A 323 6.95 4.74 -10.05
N GLN A 324 7.84 4.00 -9.38
CA GLN A 324 8.26 4.31 -7.99
C GLN A 324 9.64 4.95 -7.87
N GLY A 325 10.49 4.86 -8.90
CA GLY A 325 11.87 5.31 -8.77
C GLY A 325 12.67 4.52 -7.75
N ILE A 326 12.40 3.22 -7.66
CA ILE A 326 13.05 2.30 -6.73
C ILE A 326 13.75 1.18 -7.49
N LYS A 327 14.99 0.88 -7.09
CA LYS A 327 15.76 -0.26 -7.61
C LYS A 327 15.99 -1.36 -6.58
N ALA A 328 16.24 -2.57 -7.07
CA ALA A 328 16.73 -3.65 -6.25
C ALA A 328 18.11 -3.28 -5.67
N PRO A 329 18.42 -3.66 -4.42
CA PRO A 329 19.72 -3.38 -3.83
C PRO A 329 20.85 -4.23 -4.40
N ASN A 330 20.52 -5.38 -4.98
CA ASN A 330 21.44 -6.28 -5.64
C ASN A 330 20.84 -6.85 -6.92
N LEU A 331 21.68 -7.52 -7.70
CA LEU A 331 21.28 -8.14 -8.96
C LEU A 331 20.17 -9.17 -8.72
N ARG A 332 19.08 -9.03 -9.47
CA ARG A 332 17.96 -9.97 -9.52
C ARG A 332 17.88 -10.56 -10.91
N THR A 333 17.58 -11.85 -11.00
CA THR A 333 17.52 -12.59 -12.26
C THR A 333 16.13 -13.15 -12.47
N GLU A 334 15.92 -13.87 -13.57
CA GLU A 334 14.69 -14.63 -13.79
C GLU A 334 14.65 -15.96 -13.02
N GLU A 335 15.65 -16.28 -12.19
CA GLU A 335 15.43 -17.28 -11.14
C GLU A 335 14.55 -16.71 -10.02
N ASP A 336 14.53 -15.39 -9.87
CA ASP A 336 13.78 -14.71 -8.81
C ASP A 336 12.33 -14.45 -9.21
N PHE A 337 11.49 -14.22 -8.20
CA PHE A 337 10.10 -13.81 -8.39
C PHE A 337 9.69 -12.87 -7.24
N ASP A 338 10.24 -11.66 -7.26
CA ASP A 338 10.22 -10.74 -6.11
C ASP A 338 8.81 -10.26 -5.78
N ILE A 339 7.95 -10.02 -6.78
CA ILE A 339 6.54 -9.70 -6.56
C ILE A 339 5.80 -10.85 -5.84
N GLY A 340 6.18 -12.10 -6.07
CA GLY A 340 5.66 -13.28 -5.38
C GLY A 340 5.99 -13.35 -3.88
N SER A 341 6.93 -12.53 -3.40
CA SER A 341 7.16 -12.41 -1.95
C SER A 341 6.00 -11.69 -1.24
N LYS A 342 5.14 -10.98 -1.98
CA LYS A 342 3.99 -10.27 -1.42
C LYS A 342 2.79 -11.21 -1.30
N TRP A 343 2.27 -11.33 -0.09
CA TRP A 343 1.13 -12.20 0.22
C TRP A 343 -0.07 -12.03 -0.74
N HIS A 344 -0.51 -10.80 -1.02
CA HIS A 344 -1.66 -10.55 -1.90
C HIS A 344 -1.52 -11.15 -3.31
N ILE A 345 -0.29 -11.24 -3.82
CA ILE A 345 0.01 -11.81 -5.13
C ILE A 345 -0.25 -13.32 -5.09
N VAL A 346 0.41 -13.99 -4.15
CA VAL A 346 0.35 -15.46 -4.01
C VAL A 346 -0.96 -15.95 -3.40
N SER A 347 -1.75 -15.10 -2.77
CA SER A 347 -3.09 -15.43 -2.29
C SER A 347 -4.21 -14.95 -3.24
N ASN A 348 -3.82 -14.45 -4.41
CA ASN A 348 -4.72 -14.02 -5.48
C ASN A 348 -5.73 -12.93 -5.08
N PHE A 349 -5.38 -12.02 -4.18
CA PHE A 349 -6.25 -10.89 -3.82
C PHE A 349 -5.90 -9.66 -4.65
N GLY A 350 -6.90 -9.11 -5.37
CA GLY A 350 -6.74 -7.85 -6.11
C GLY A 350 -6.30 -6.69 -5.21
N TYR A 351 -5.28 -5.96 -5.63
CA TYR A 351 -4.58 -4.93 -4.86
C TYR A 351 -5.06 -3.51 -5.14
N VAL A 352 -5.68 -3.26 -6.30
CA VAL A 352 -6.17 -1.93 -6.73
C VAL A 352 -7.16 -1.31 -5.75
N ARG A 353 -7.85 -2.14 -4.95
CA ARG A 353 -8.72 -1.70 -3.85
C ARG A 353 -8.02 -0.72 -2.91
N TYR A 354 -6.73 -0.91 -2.66
CA TYR A 354 -5.94 -0.06 -1.77
C TYR A 354 -5.58 1.27 -2.43
N PHE A 355 -5.42 1.30 -3.76
CA PHE A 355 -5.23 2.55 -4.50
C PHE A 355 -6.54 3.36 -4.46
N VAL A 356 -7.66 2.75 -4.82
CA VAL A 356 -8.99 3.37 -4.78
C VAL A 356 -9.31 3.89 -3.38
N ALA A 357 -9.08 3.08 -2.35
CA ALA A 357 -9.29 3.50 -0.96
C ALA A 357 -8.45 4.71 -0.54
N ASN A 358 -7.23 4.80 -1.06
CA ASN A 358 -6.32 5.92 -0.81
C ASN A 358 -6.75 7.20 -1.52
N VAL A 359 -7.60 7.13 -2.53
CA VAL A 359 -8.26 8.29 -3.14
C VAL A 359 -9.53 8.64 -2.37
N LEU A 360 -10.43 7.67 -2.24
CA LEU A 360 -11.76 7.85 -1.66
C LEU A 360 -11.73 8.34 -0.21
N GLN A 361 -10.77 7.89 0.60
CA GLN A 361 -10.68 8.33 1.99
C GLN A 361 -10.54 9.85 2.13
N PHE A 362 -9.81 10.52 1.23
CA PHE A 362 -9.65 11.98 1.27
C PHE A 362 -10.89 12.69 0.73
N SER A 363 -11.53 12.14 -0.31
CA SER A 363 -12.80 12.68 -0.83
C SER A 363 -13.90 12.65 0.23
N PHE A 364 -14.07 11.52 0.91
CA PHE A 364 -15.03 11.41 2.02
C PHE A 364 -14.61 12.25 3.22
N HIS A 365 -13.32 12.35 3.52
CA HIS A 365 -12.84 13.22 4.60
C HIS A 365 -13.22 14.67 4.33
N LYS A 366 -12.97 15.19 3.13
CA LYS A 366 -13.39 16.53 2.70
C LYS A 366 -14.89 16.73 2.90
N HIS A 367 -15.72 15.78 2.46
CA HIS A 367 -17.17 15.83 2.66
C HIS A 367 -17.58 15.93 4.14
N PHE A 368 -17.10 15.02 4.98
CA PHE A 368 -17.46 15.03 6.40
C PHE A 368 -16.91 16.26 7.15
N CYS A 369 -15.76 16.79 6.72
CA CYS A 369 -15.21 18.03 7.28
C CYS A 369 -16.06 19.27 6.97
N LYS A 370 -16.70 19.31 5.79
CA LYS A 370 -17.70 20.34 5.46
C LYS A 370 -18.90 20.26 6.40
N ILE A 371 -19.45 19.06 6.59
CA ILE A 371 -20.57 18.83 7.52
C ILE A 371 -20.19 19.19 8.95
N ALA A 372 -18.97 18.83 9.37
CA ALA A 372 -18.44 19.15 10.70
C ALA A 372 -18.24 20.66 10.94
N GLY A 373 -18.30 21.49 9.90
CA GLY A 373 -17.98 22.92 9.94
C GLY A 373 -16.49 23.21 10.15
N GLN A 374 -15.63 22.23 9.90
CA GLN A 374 -14.18 22.29 10.15
C GLN A 374 -13.34 22.44 8.87
N TYR A 375 -13.99 22.65 7.74
CA TYR A 375 -13.33 22.94 6.47
C TYR A 375 -14.21 23.89 5.65
N ASP A 376 -13.57 24.80 4.92
CA ASP A 376 -14.21 25.84 4.12
C ASP A 376 -13.61 25.81 2.71
N GLU A 377 -14.45 25.59 1.70
CA GLU A 377 -14.03 25.52 0.29
C GLU A 377 -13.67 26.88 -0.29
N GLU A 378 -14.30 27.95 0.21
CA GLU A 378 -14.01 29.31 -0.25
C GLU A 378 -12.72 29.85 0.35
N ASN A 379 -12.32 29.33 1.52
CA ASN A 379 -11.07 29.67 2.19
C ASN A 379 -10.35 28.45 2.80
N PRO A 380 -9.71 27.61 1.95
CA PRO A 380 -9.01 26.41 2.41
C PRO A 380 -7.81 26.66 3.33
N ASP A 381 -7.29 27.90 3.36
CA ASP A 381 -6.21 28.32 4.24
C ASP A 381 -6.71 28.61 5.67
N ALA A 382 -7.93 29.13 5.83
CA ALA A 382 -8.47 29.43 7.14
C ALA A 382 -8.79 28.17 7.96
N LYS A 383 -9.20 27.09 7.28
CA LYS A 383 -9.47 25.78 7.89
C LYS A 383 -8.83 24.68 7.06
N PRO A 384 -7.52 24.43 7.22
CA PRO A 384 -6.82 23.43 6.44
C PRO A 384 -7.41 22.03 6.65
N LEU A 385 -7.67 21.32 5.55
CA LEU A 385 -8.31 20.01 5.58
C LEU A 385 -7.59 18.99 6.47
N HIS A 386 -6.26 19.07 6.57
CA HIS A 386 -5.46 18.15 7.38
C HIS A 386 -5.59 18.32 8.90
N LEU A 387 -6.17 19.43 9.36
CA LEU A 387 -6.46 19.69 10.77
C LEU A 387 -7.87 19.28 11.19
N CYS A 388 -8.70 18.82 10.23
CA CYS A 388 -10.06 18.41 10.49
C CYS A 388 -10.15 17.14 11.33
N ASP A 389 -10.86 17.24 12.45
CA ASP A 389 -11.31 16.14 13.29
C ASP A 389 -12.85 16.07 13.27
N ILE A 390 -13.38 15.09 12.51
CA ILE A 390 -14.83 14.89 12.33
C ILE A 390 -15.55 14.54 13.66
N SER A 391 -14.81 14.16 14.71
CA SER A 391 -15.36 13.89 16.04
C SER A 391 -15.49 15.14 16.92
N ALA A 392 -14.70 16.18 16.63
CA ALA A 392 -14.63 17.43 17.40
C ALA A 392 -15.35 18.61 16.74
N GLY A 393 -16.13 18.35 15.67
CA GLY A 393 -16.86 19.36 14.90
C GLY A 393 -18.02 20.00 15.65
N SER A 394 -18.60 21.05 15.06
CA SER A 394 -19.81 21.70 15.60
C SER A 394 -21.07 20.85 15.46
N TYR A 395 -21.03 19.83 14.59
CA TYR A 395 -22.19 19.00 14.24
C TYR A 395 -21.86 17.50 14.20
N PRO A 396 -21.33 16.90 15.30
CA PRO A 396 -20.90 15.50 15.31
C PRO A 396 -22.05 14.52 15.05
N THR A 397 -23.28 14.87 15.45
CA THR A 397 -24.49 14.07 15.16
C THR A 397 -24.80 14.04 13.67
N ALA A 398 -24.72 15.18 12.98
CA ALA A 398 -24.98 15.25 11.53
C ALA A 398 -23.94 14.45 10.74
N VAL A 399 -22.66 14.54 11.13
CA VAL A 399 -21.60 13.69 10.58
C VAL A 399 -21.92 12.21 10.81
N GLY A 400 -22.32 11.84 12.03
CA GLY A 400 -22.66 10.45 12.36
C GLY A 400 -23.87 9.90 11.61
N GLU A 401 -24.90 10.71 11.38
CA GLU A 401 -26.08 10.35 10.59
C GLU A 401 -25.72 10.13 9.12
N ASP A 402 -24.95 11.04 8.53
CA ASP A 402 -24.53 10.93 7.13
C ASP A 402 -23.54 9.79 6.92
N PHE A 403 -22.62 9.57 7.87
CA PHE A 403 -21.72 8.42 7.86
C PHE A 403 -22.47 7.09 8.00
N ARG A 404 -23.49 7.02 8.88
CA ARG A 404 -24.36 5.83 8.98
C ARG A 404 -25.10 5.56 7.68
N LYS A 405 -25.56 6.62 7.00
CA LYS A 405 -26.18 6.51 5.68
C LYS A 405 -25.22 5.88 4.68
N LEU A 406 -23.96 6.36 4.59
CA LEU A 406 -22.93 5.77 3.72
C LEU A 406 -22.78 4.27 3.98
N LEU A 407 -22.62 3.88 5.25
CA LEU A 407 -22.47 2.47 5.62
C LEU A 407 -23.69 1.61 5.28
N SER A 408 -24.90 2.17 5.37
CA SER A 408 -26.14 1.42 5.14
C SER A 408 -26.39 1.06 3.67
N LEU A 409 -25.75 1.74 2.71
CA LEU A 409 -25.94 1.47 1.28
C LEU A 409 -25.34 0.11 0.87
N GLY A 410 -24.24 -0.31 1.52
CA GLY A 410 -23.58 -1.59 1.25
C GLY A 410 -23.28 -1.79 -0.25
N ALA A 411 -23.52 -3.00 -0.75
CA ALA A 411 -23.42 -3.31 -2.17
C ALA A 411 -24.74 -3.14 -2.94
N SER A 412 -25.78 -2.59 -2.30
CA SER A 412 -27.11 -2.42 -2.91
C SER A 412 -27.19 -1.21 -3.85
N VAL A 413 -26.26 -0.26 -3.70
CA VAL A 413 -26.12 0.92 -4.56
C VAL A 413 -24.75 0.84 -5.25
N PRO A 414 -24.65 1.09 -6.57
CA PRO A 414 -23.36 1.14 -7.26
C PRO A 414 -22.39 2.17 -6.68
N ASP A 415 -21.09 1.86 -6.66
CA ASP A 415 -20.04 2.68 -6.04
C ASP A 415 -19.96 4.11 -6.64
N ASP A 416 -20.19 4.28 -7.94
CA ASP A 416 -20.23 5.59 -8.62
C ASP A 416 -21.39 6.46 -8.13
N LYS A 417 -22.55 5.86 -7.89
CA LYS A 417 -23.72 6.52 -7.32
C LYS A 417 -23.53 6.88 -5.86
N GLN A 418 -22.89 5.99 -5.10
CA GLN A 418 -22.49 6.31 -3.73
C GLN A 418 -21.52 7.49 -3.72
N LEU A 419 -20.50 7.49 -4.59
CA LEU A 419 -19.56 8.60 -4.70
C LEU A 419 -20.25 9.92 -5.02
N GLU A 420 -21.20 9.92 -5.97
CA GLU A 420 -21.99 11.11 -6.34
C GLU A 420 -22.79 11.65 -5.16
N MET A 421 -23.42 10.78 -4.37
CA MET A 421 -24.22 11.16 -3.20
C MET A 421 -23.40 11.87 -2.11
N PHE A 422 -22.14 11.47 -1.90
CA PHE A 422 -21.31 11.98 -0.79
C PHE A 422 -20.23 12.96 -1.24
N THR A 423 -19.98 13.14 -2.53
CA THR A 423 -18.93 14.06 -2.99
C THR A 423 -19.41 15.04 -4.06
N GLY A 424 -20.64 14.86 -4.56
CA GLY A 424 -21.18 15.65 -5.68
C GLY A 424 -20.61 15.27 -7.05
N SER A 425 -19.75 14.26 -7.13
CA SER A 425 -19.16 13.75 -8.37
C SER A 425 -19.30 12.25 -8.46
N SER A 426 -19.67 11.72 -9.63
CA SER A 426 -19.64 10.27 -9.91
C SER A 426 -18.25 9.75 -10.27
N LYS A 427 -17.26 10.64 -10.41
CA LYS A 427 -15.87 10.30 -10.77
C LYS A 427 -14.91 10.59 -9.63
N MET A 428 -13.91 9.71 -9.49
CA MET A 428 -12.82 9.89 -8.55
C MET A 428 -11.89 11.03 -8.99
N THR A 429 -11.25 11.70 -8.04
CA THR A 429 -10.31 12.79 -8.29
C THR A 429 -9.22 12.82 -7.23
N MET A 430 -8.00 13.22 -7.59
CA MET A 430 -6.91 13.45 -6.63
C MET A 430 -6.98 14.81 -5.94
N GLU A 431 -7.99 15.65 -6.24
CA GLU A 431 -8.12 17.01 -5.69
C GLU A 431 -8.02 17.03 -4.16
N ALA A 432 -8.85 16.23 -3.46
CA ALA A 432 -8.86 16.20 -2.01
C ALA A 432 -7.52 15.73 -1.40
N VAL A 433 -6.80 14.84 -2.09
CA VAL A 433 -5.44 14.41 -1.70
C VAL A 433 -4.48 15.58 -1.84
N LEU A 434 -4.45 16.21 -3.01
CA LEU A 434 -3.55 17.31 -3.35
C LEU A 434 -3.78 18.55 -2.48
N GLU A 435 -5.02 18.76 -2.06
CA GLU A 435 -5.44 19.80 -1.14
C GLU A 435 -5.02 19.51 0.30
N TYR A 436 -5.28 18.29 0.80
CA TYR A 436 -4.86 17.86 2.14
C TYR A 436 -3.36 18.10 2.36
N PHE A 437 -2.53 17.80 1.36
CA PHE A 437 -1.08 17.94 1.42
C PHE A 437 -0.55 19.29 0.90
N ARG A 438 -1.39 20.28 0.59
CA ARG A 438 -0.96 21.55 -0.01
C ARG A 438 0.17 22.24 0.77
N PRO A 439 0.13 22.39 2.11
CA PRO A 439 1.22 23.04 2.84
C PRO A 439 2.55 22.30 2.71
N LEU A 440 2.51 20.97 2.78
CA LEU A 440 3.70 20.13 2.63
C LEU A 440 4.27 20.18 1.21
N ARG A 441 3.42 20.20 0.19
CA ARG A 441 3.83 20.29 -1.21
C ARG A 441 4.67 21.52 -1.46
N ILE A 442 4.18 22.68 -1.02
CA ILE A 442 4.88 23.96 -1.14
C ILE A 442 6.25 23.89 -0.45
N GLU A 443 6.28 23.34 0.76
CA GLU A 443 7.51 23.28 1.56
C GLU A 443 8.56 22.32 0.98
N ILE A 444 8.15 21.14 0.50
CA ILE A 444 9.05 20.17 -0.14
C ILE A 444 9.59 20.74 -1.46
N GLU A 445 8.75 21.39 -2.27
CA GLU A 445 9.18 22.05 -3.51
C GLU A 445 10.21 23.15 -3.22
N ARG A 446 9.98 23.96 -2.18
CA ARG A 446 10.92 24.97 -1.71
C ARG A 446 12.24 24.35 -1.27
N TYR A 447 12.20 23.30 -0.44
CA TYR A 447 13.39 22.57 0.01
C TYR A 447 14.21 22.03 -1.17
N ASN A 448 13.56 21.34 -2.11
CA ASN A 448 14.22 20.74 -3.25
C ASN A 448 14.89 21.81 -4.12
N LYS A 449 14.22 22.95 -4.33
CA LYS A 449 14.78 24.09 -5.08
C LYS A 449 15.99 24.72 -4.38
N GLU A 450 15.91 24.99 -3.08
CA GLU A 450 16.99 25.60 -2.30
C GLU A 450 18.24 24.71 -2.23
N ASN A 451 18.05 23.39 -2.20
CA ASN A 451 19.14 22.41 -2.11
C ASN A 451 19.59 21.87 -3.48
N ASN A 452 19.07 22.43 -4.58
CA ASN A 452 19.36 21.98 -5.95
C ASN A 452 19.15 20.47 -6.15
N VAL A 453 18.09 19.92 -5.53
CA VAL A 453 17.77 18.50 -5.62
C VAL A 453 17.12 18.22 -6.98
N PRO A 454 17.68 17.31 -7.80
CA PRO A 454 17.05 16.94 -9.06
C PRO A 454 15.72 16.24 -8.79
N VAL A 455 14.65 16.62 -9.48
CA VAL A 455 13.33 16.00 -9.34
C VAL A 455 13.14 14.93 -10.42
N GLY A 456 12.57 13.79 -10.03
CA GLY A 456 12.42 12.62 -10.89
C GLY A 456 13.68 11.74 -10.94
N TRP A 457 13.63 10.73 -11.78
CA TRP A 457 14.67 9.71 -11.98
C TRP A 457 14.57 9.13 -13.39
N LYS A 458 15.58 8.35 -13.80
CA LYS A 458 15.55 7.56 -15.04
C LYS A 458 15.59 6.07 -14.70
N SER A 459 14.84 5.27 -15.45
CA SER A 459 14.95 3.81 -15.40
C SER A 459 16.36 3.40 -15.83
N GLU A 460 16.93 2.43 -15.12
CA GLU A 460 18.17 1.73 -15.47
C GLU A 460 17.87 0.45 -16.31
N LEU A 461 16.59 0.06 -16.43
CA LEU A 461 16.10 -1.11 -17.18
C LEU A 461 15.34 -0.72 -18.44
#